data_AF-A0A2E1KDF4-F1
#
_entry.id   AF-A0A2E1KDF4-F1
#
_cell.length_a   1.000
_cell.length_b   1.000
_cell.length_c   1.000
_cell.angle_alpha   90.00
_cell.angle_beta   90.00
_cell.angle_gamma   90.00
#
_symmetry.space_group_name_H-M   'P 1'
#
loop_
_entity.id
_entity.type
_entity.pdbx_description
1 polymer ?
#
loop_
_entity_poly.entity_id
_entity_poly.type
_entity_poly.pdbx_seq_one_letter_code
_entity_poly.pdbx_strand_id
1 'polypeptide(L)' 'MGLGGIGVWQLLIILAIVVVLFGTKKLKGIGTDLGGAIKGFKGALKEDSNTSKNEEEVSPLNEPTAT' A
#
# COMPACT_ATOMS: atom_id res chain seq x y z
N MET A 1 5.99 -29.93 -4.26
CA MET A 1 4.67 -29.55 -3.71
C MET A 1 4.83 -28.21 -3.00
N GLY A 2 4.96 -27.12 -3.77
CA GLY A 2 5.20 -25.79 -3.20
C GLY A 2 3.93 -25.18 -2.61
N LEU A 3 4.10 -24.19 -1.74
CA LEU A 3 3.06 -23.31 -1.14
C LEU A 3 2.20 -22.53 -2.16
N GLY A 4 2.22 -22.88 -3.45
CA GLY A 4 1.50 -22.22 -4.54
C GLY A 4 0.12 -22.80 -4.85
N GLY A 5 -0.39 -23.75 -4.04
CA GLY A 5 -1.72 -24.35 -4.22
C GLY A 5 -2.86 -23.59 -3.55
N ILE A 6 -2.56 -22.57 -2.75
CA ILE A 6 -3.56 -21.71 -2.12
C ILE A 6 -3.93 -20.62 -3.13
N GLY A 7 -4.89 -20.94 -3.99
CA GLY A 7 -5.46 -19.97 -4.92
C GLY A 7 -6.29 -18.90 -4.19
N VAL A 8 -6.52 -17.78 -4.88
CA VAL A 8 -7.34 -16.66 -4.39
C VAL A 8 -8.74 -17.15 -3.96
N TRP A 9 -9.28 -18.15 -4.65
CA TRP A 9 -10.58 -18.77 -4.34
C TRP A 9 -10.59 -19.49 -2.99
N GLN A 10 -9.53 -20.21 -2.63
CA GLN A 10 -9.40 -20.90 -1.35
C GLN A 10 -9.26 -19.89 -0.21
N LEU A 11 -8.49 -18.80 -0.41
CA LEU A 11 -8.37 -17.73 0.58
C LEU A 11 -9.71 -17.06 0.88
N LEU A 12 -10.57 -16.83 -0.12
CA LEU A 12 -11.90 -16.27 0.11
C LEU A 12 -12.81 -17.20 0.92
N ILE A 13 -12.74 -18.51 0.67
CA ILE A 13 -13.50 -19.51 1.45
C ILE A 13 -13.03 -19.51 2.91
N ILE A 14 -11.72 -19.52 3.15
CA ILE A 14 -11.17 -19.45 4.51
C ILE A 14 -11.58 -18.15 5.20
N LEU A 15 -11.49 -17.02 4.49
CA LEU A 15 -11.91 -15.71 5.00
C LEU A 15 -13.39 -15.71 5.38
N ALA A 16 -14.26 -16.30 4.55
CA ALA A 16 -15.68 -16.41 4.84
C ALA A 16 -15.94 -17.21 6.13
N ILE A 17 -15.25 -18.33 6.33
CA ILE A 17 -15.36 -19.13 7.56
C ILE A 17 -14.93 -18.30 8.77
N VAL A 18 -13.79 -17.60 8.70
CA VAL A 18 -13.31 -16.74 9.79
C VAL A 18 -14.34 -15.64 10.10
N VAL A 19 -14.90 -15.00 9.09
CA VAL A 19 -15.94 -13.96 9.26
C VAL A 19 -17.18 -14.53 9.95
N VAL A 20 -17.60 -15.76 9.63
CA VAL A 20 -18.75 -16.42 10.26
C VAL A 20 -18.46 -16.79 11.71
N LEU A 21 -17.27 -17.31 12.03
CA LEU A 21 -16.89 -17.69 13.39
C LEU A 21 -16.75 -16.50 14.33
N PHE A 22 -16.07 -15.44 13.88
CA PHE A 22 -15.80 -14.26 14.70
C PHE A 22 -16.92 -13.22 14.61
N GLY A 23 -17.77 -13.29 13.58
CA GLY A 23 -18.78 -12.30 13.27
C GLY A 23 -18.20 -11.00 12.70
N THR A 24 -19.00 -10.29 11.91
CA THR A 24 -18.59 -9.01 11.28
C THR A 24 -18.35 -7.90 12.29
N LYS A 25 -18.99 -7.94 13.48
CA LYS A 25 -18.83 -6.92 14.52
C LYS A 25 -17.41 -6.90 15.11
N LYS A 26 -16.83 -8.06 15.40
CA LYS A 26 -15.46 -8.16 15.93
C LYS A 26 -14.43 -7.81 14.86
N LEU A 27 -14.62 -8.33 13.64
CA LEU A 27 -13.75 -8.02 12.50
C LEU A 27 -13.76 -6.53 12.13
N LYS A 28 -14.91 -5.85 12.21
CA LYS A 28 -15.00 -4.42 11.91
C LYS A 28 -14.26 -3.56 12.93
N GLY A 29 -14.36 -3.88 14.23
CA GLY A 29 -13.61 -3.17 15.27
C GLY A 29 -12.10 -3.27 15.04
N ILE A 30 -11.60 -4.51 15.02
CA ILE A 30 -10.16 -4.80 14.82
C ILE A 30 -9.68 -4.29 13.45
N GLY A 31 -10.49 -4.45 12.40
CA GLY A 31 -10.17 -4.01 11.06
C GLY A 31 -10.14 -2.49 10.90
N THR A 32 -10.92 -1.75 11.69
CA THR A 32 -10.86 -0.27 11.71
C THR A 32 -9.56 0.20 12.35
N ASP A 33 -9.17 -0.42 13.47
CA ASP A 33 -7.95 -0.07 14.20
C ASP A 33 -6.69 -0.42 13.39
N LEU A 34 -6.59 -1.65 12.89
CA LEU A 34 -5.48 -2.08 12.03
C LEU A 34 -5.48 -1.35 10.69
N GLY A 35 -6.65 -1.16 10.08
CA GLY A 35 -6.79 -0.46 8.81
C GLY A 35 -6.36 1.00 8.90
N GLY A 36 -6.67 1.68 10.00
CA GLY A 36 -6.20 3.04 10.27
C GLY A 36 -4.68 3.13 10.34
N ALA A 37 -4.03 2.22 11.09
CA ALA A 37 -2.58 2.17 11.21
C ALA A 37 -1.89 1.91 9.85
N ILE A 38 -2.39 0.95 9.08
CA ILE A 38 -1.85 0.60 7.75
C ILE A 38 -2.07 1.76 6.75
N LYS A 39 -3.20 2.48 6.84
CA LYS A 39 -3.48 3.64 5.98
C LYS A 39 -2.49 4.79 6.22
N GLY A 40 -2.16 5.07 7.49
CA GLY A 40 -1.13 6.05 7.83
C GLY A 40 0.26 5.66 7.30
N PHE A 41 0.63 4.40 7.47
CA PHE A 41 1.89 3.86 6.95
C PHE A 41 1.99 3.95 5.43
N LYS A 42 0.92 3.58 4.70
CA LYS A 42 0.89 3.70 3.24
C LYS A 42 0.87 5.15 2.78
N GLY A 43 0.27 6.06 3.55
CA GLY A 43 0.30 7.50 3.30
C GLY A 43 1.73 8.04 3.32
N ALA A 44 2.47 7.78 4.41
CA ALA A 44 3.86 8.21 4.57
C ALA A 44 4.78 7.67 3.46
N LEU A 45 4.66 6.36 3.16
CA LEU A 45 5.42 5.76 2.06
C LEU A 45 5.13 6.42 0.69
N LYS A 46 3.90 6.89 0.47
CA LYS A 46 3.48 7.52 -0.78
C LYS A 46 3.92 8.99 -0.85
N GLU A 47 4.07 9.64 0.30
CA GLU A 47 4.62 11.00 0.42
C GLU A 47 6.13 11.01 0.17
N ASP A 48 6.86 10.08 0.79
CA ASP A 48 8.31 9.89 0.55
C ASP A 48 8.62 9.55 -0.91
N SER A 49 7.80 8.68 -1.54
CA SER A 49 7.99 8.31 -2.95
C SER A 49 7.54 9.37 -3.96
N ASN A 50 6.77 10.39 -3.54
CA ASN A 50 6.44 11.56 -4.38
C ASN A 50 7.48 12.67 -4.23
N THR A 51 8.08 12.82 -3.03
CA THR A 51 9.22 13.73 -2.79
C THR A 51 10.45 13.34 -3.61
N SER A 52 10.74 12.06 -3.81
CA SER A 52 11.86 11.63 -4.68
C SER A 52 11.62 11.82 -6.19
N LYS A 53 10.47 12.32 -6.65
CA LYS A 53 10.19 12.51 -8.09
C LYS A 53 10.27 13.97 -8.55
N ASN A 54 10.59 14.92 -7.67
CA ASN A 54 10.63 16.35 -7.99
C ASN A 54 11.99 16.99 -7.68
N GLU A 55 13.09 16.28 -7.95
CA GLU A 55 14.45 16.82 -7.82
C GLU A 55 15.34 16.37 -9.01
N GLU A 56 14.80 16.35 -10.24
CA GLU A 56 15.61 16.25 -11.46
C GLU A 56 15.04 17.15 -12.57
N GLU A 57 14.97 18.46 -12.34
CA GLU A 57 14.97 19.44 -13.44
C GLU A 57 15.53 20.80 -12.98
N VAL A 58 16.83 20.84 -12.66
CA VAL A 58 17.61 22.08 -12.81
C VAL A 58 18.82 21.75 -13.68
N SER A 59 18.64 21.92 -14.99
CA SER A 59 19.73 21.90 -15.96
C SER A 59 20.14 23.36 -16.22
N PRO A 60 21.19 23.91 -15.58
CA PRO A 60 21.74 25.19 -16.00
C PRO A 60 22.68 24.94 -17.18
N LEU A 61 22.14 24.96 -18.40
CA LEU A 61 22.93 25.10 -19.62
C LEU A 61 22.38 26.24 -20.48
N ASN A 62 22.37 27.45 -19.92
CA ASN A 62 22.42 28.67 -20.69
C ASN A 62 23.87 29.19 -20.68
N GLU A 63 24.68 28.73 -21.64
CA GLU A 63 25.80 29.54 -22.11
C GLU A 63 25.27 30.53 -23.16
N PRO A 64 25.19 31.84 -22.88
CA PRO A 64 25.08 32.85 -23.91
C PRO A 64 26.50 33.17 -24.40
N THR A 65 27.05 32.34 -25.28
CA THR A 65 28.29 32.70 -25.99
C THR A 65 27.92 33.55 -27.18
N ALA A 66 27.71 34.84 -26.91
CA ALA A 66 27.94 35.89 -27.90
C ALA A 66 29.44 36.23 -27.84
N THR A 67 30.19 35.92 -28.91
CA THR A 67 31.20 36.74 -29.62
C THR A 67 32.08 35.80 -30.45
#